data_AF-A0A1Q5H3C1-F1
#
_entry.id   AF-A0A1Q5H3C1-F1
#
_cell.length_a   1.000
_cell.length_b   1.000
_cell.length_c   1.000
_cell.angle_alpha   90.00
_cell.angle_beta   90.00
_cell.angle_gamma   90.00
#
_symmetry.space_group_name_H-M   'P 1'
#
loop_
_entity.id
_entity.type
_entity.pdbx_description
1 polymer ?
#
loop_
_entity_poly.entity_id
_entity_poly.type
_entity_poly.pdbx_seq_one_letter_code
_entity_poly.pdbx_strand_id
1 'polypeptide(L)'
;MTTDEGARLGEEAARRLARQGRVDIRPGLTDAEFARVEEEFGFAFGDDHRAFLAVGLPVGGPSPARRGQPWPNWRTGSRDDLRARLAGPVEGVLFDVEHNAFWSPEWGARPDAPTEALEAARAKLAGVPQMVPVYSHRYLPAGRGAHGHPVLSMHQTDVVFYGADLADYIDHEFNGVPRGDGTPPPRATVPFWRDLVG
;
A
#
# COMPACT_ATOMS: atom_id res chain seq x y z
N MET A 1 23.49 9.45 -4.61
CA MET A 1 23.60 8.98 -3.21
C MET A 1 22.24 8.61 -2.59
N THR A 2 21.12 8.69 -3.33
CA THR A 2 19.76 8.40 -2.84
C THR A 2 19.33 6.93 -2.97
N THR A 3 20.01 6.12 -3.77
CA THR A 3 19.70 4.70 -4.00
C THR A 3 20.04 3.77 -2.82
N ASP A 4 20.89 4.22 -1.90
CA ASP A 4 21.38 3.39 -0.79
C ASP A 4 20.39 3.33 0.39
N GLU A 5 19.67 4.43 0.65
CA GLU A 5 18.77 4.52 1.81
C GLU A 5 17.48 3.72 1.61
N GLY A 6 16.84 3.83 0.43
CA GLY A 6 15.67 3.03 0.10
C GLY A 6 15.96 1.52 0.16
N ALA A 7 17.11 1.11 -0.38
CA ALA A 7 17.58 -0.28 -0.29
C ALA A 7 17.74 -0.73 1.17
N ARG A 8 18.43 0.08 1.99
CA ARG A 8 18.64 -0.20 3.43
C ARG A 8 17.33 -0.38 4.20
N LEU A 9 16.34 0.46 3.95
CA LEU A 9 15.01 0.40 4.60
C LEU A 9 14.27 -0.90 4.22
N GLY A 10 14.23 -1.23 2.93
CA GLY A 10 13.57 -2.44 2.43
C GLY A 10 14.23 -3.72 2.93
N GLU A 11 15.56 -3.78 2.90
CA GLU A 11 16.32 -4.91 3.42
C GLU A 11 16.11 -5.12 4.93
N GLU A 12 16.03 -4.04 5.71
CA GLU A 12 15.76 -4.14 7.14
C GLU A 12 14.37 -4.70 7.41
N ALA A 13 13.36 -4.24 6.68
CA ALA A 13 12.01 -4.79 6.78
C ALA A 13 11.98 -6.29 6.43
N ALA A 14 12.72 -6.71 5.40
CA ALA A 14 12.80 -8.12 5.02
C ALA A 14 13.49 -8.97 6.09
N ARG A 15 14.57 -8.47 6.70
CA ARG A 15 15.23 -9.12 7.84
C ARG A 15 14.30 -9.24 9.04
N ARG A 16 13.53 -8.19 9.37
CA ARG A 16 12.53 -8.23 10.45
C ARG A 16 11.45 -9.27 10.19
N LEU A 17 10.95 -9.35 8.96
CA LEU A 17 9.93 -10.31 8.58
C LEU A 17 10.45 -11.75 8.66
N ALA A 18 11.67 -12.00 8.18
CA ALA A 18 12.29 -13.32 8.26
C ALA A 18 12.47 -13.78 9.72
N ARG A 19 12.84 -12.88 10.65
CA ARG A 19 12.96 -13.17 12.09
C ARG A 19 11.63 -13.60 12.73
N GLN A 20 10.49 -13.27 12.13
CA GLN A 20 9.19 -13.69 12.64
C GLN A 20 9.00 -15.20 12.59
N GLY A 21 9.60 -15.89 11.61
CA GLY A 21 9.48 -17.35 11.45
C GLY A 21 8.05 -17.87 11.20
N ARG A 22 7.09 -16.98 10.90
CA ARG A 22 5.65 -17.31 10.73
C ARG A 22 5.12 -17.07 9.32
N VAL A 23 5.96 -16.52 8.44
CA VAL A 23 5.62 -16.15 7.06
C VAL A 23 6.41 -17.04 6.11
N ASP A 24 5.74 -17.60 5.11
CA ASP A 24 6.42 -18.32 4.03
C ASP A 24 7.04 -17.31 3.07
N ILE A 25 8.36 -17.30 3.02
CA ILE A 25 9.17 -16.40 2.20
C ILE A 25 9.86 -17.23 1.12
N ARG A 26 9.50 -16.94 -0.13
CA ARG A 26 10.14 -17.51 -1.33
C ARG A 26 11.36 -16.67 -1.73
N PRO A 27 12.21 -17.16 -2.66
CA PRO A 27 13.24 -16.32 -3.26
C PRO A 27 12.64 -15.00 -3.76
N GLY A 28 13.34 -13.89 -3.48
CA GLY A 28 12.91 -12.56 -3.87
C GLY A 28 12.76 -12.40 -5.37
N LEU A 29 12.08 -11.32 -5.77
CA LEU A 29 11.85 -11.02 -7.18
C LEU A 29 13.15 -10.57 -7.85
N THR A 30 13.37 -11.06 -9.07
CA THR A 30 14.48 -10.60 -9.93
C THR A 30 14.14 -9.27 -10.60
N ASP A 31 15.13 -8.55 -11.11
CA ASP A 31 14.90 -7.31 -11.86
C ASP A 31 14.00 -7.49 -13.08
N ALA A 32 14.12 -8.64 -13.77
CA ALA A 32 13.25 -8.98 -14.89
C ALA A 32 11.79 -9.22 -14.45
N GLU A 33 11.59 -9.85 -13.29
CA GLU A 33 10.26 -10.04 -12.73
C GLU A 33 9.63 -8.72 -12.30
N PHE A 34 10.40 -7.82 -11.68
CA PHE A 34 9.93 -6.48 -11.37
C PHE A 34 9.58 -5.71 -12.64
N ALA A 35 10.46 -5.68 -13.65
CA ALA A 35 10.20 -4.97 -14.90
C ALA A 35 8.90 -5.44 -15.55
N ARG A 36 8.66 -6.76 -15.58
CA ARG A 36 7.41 -7.35 -16.08
C ARG A 36 6.19 -6.88 -15.28
N VAL A 37 6.27 -6.87 -13.94
CA VAL A 37 5.14 -6.44 -13.08
C VAL A 37 4.89 -4.94 -13.27
N GLU A 38 5.94 -4.13 -13.26
CA GLU A 38 5.84 -2.67 -13.43
C GLU A 38 5.23 -2.31 -14.80
N GLU A 39 5.62 -3.01 -15.86
CA GLU A 39 5.03 -2.88 -17.20
C GLU A 39 3.58 -3.37 -17.26
N GLU A 40 3.28 -4.56 -16.71
CA GLU A 40 1.95 -5.18 -16.79
C GLU A 40 0.88 -4.37 -16.04
N PHE A 41 1.24 -3.75 -14.92
CA PHE A 41 0.30 -3.03 -14.06
C PHE A 41 0.44 -1.50 -14.12
N GLY A 42 1.42 -0.98 -14.86
CA GLY A 42 1.54 0.46 -15.13
C GLY A 42 2.00 1.31 -13.95
N PHE A 43 2.84 0.76 -13.06
CA PHE A 43 3.42 1.49 -11.92
C PHE A 43 4.88 1.11 -11.68
N ALA A 44 5.58 1.89 -10.88
CA ALA A 44 6.90 1.52 -10.37
C ALA A 44 6.85 1.33 -8.85
N PHE A 45 7.49 0.30 -8.32
CA PHE A 45 7.62 0.15 -6.87
C PHE A 45 8.45 1.30 -6.29
N GLY A 46 8.13 1.70 -5.05
CA GLY A 46 9.06 2.47 -4.22
C GLY A 46 10.34 1.69 -3.98
N ASP A 47 11.45 2.38 -3.79
CA ASP A 47 12.78 1.75 -3.70
C ASP A 47 12.88 0.81 -2.49
N ASP A 48 12.25 1.16 -1.36
CA ASP A 48 12.16 0.33 -0.16
C ASP A 48 11.26 -0.88 -0.35
N HIS A 49 10.09 -0.73 -0.97
CA HIS A 49 9.20 -1.84 -1.28
C HIS A 49 9.84 -2.80 -2.29
N ARG A 50 10.53 -2.28 -3.30
CA ARG A 50 11.29 -3.09 -4.27
C ARG A 50 12.39 -3.87 -3.57
N ALA A 51 13.22 -3.22 -2.75
CA ALA A 51 14.30 -3.87 -2.03
C ALA A 51 13.78 -4.95 -1.05
N PHE A 52 12.68 -4.67 -0.35
CA PHE A 52 12.00 -5.64 0.51
C PHE A 52 11.63 -6.93 -0.26
N LEU A 53 10.95 -6.78 -1.40
CA LEU A 53 10.53 -7.92 -2.24
C LEU A 53 11.71 -8.61 -2.98
N ALA A 54 12.83 -7.90 -3.18
CA ALA A 54 14.04 -8.44 -3.79
C ALA A 54 14.83 -9.35 -2.83
N VAL A 55 14.81 -9.06 -1.51
CA VAL A 55 15.42 -9.93 -0.50
C VAL A 55 14.63 -11.23 -0.33
N GLY A 56 13.31 -11.15 -0.29
CA GLY A 56 12.44 -12.31 -0.15
C GLY A 56 11.00 -11.98 -0.48
N LEU A 57 10.34 -12.85 -1.23
CA LEU A 57 8.94 -12.67 -1.62
C LEU A 57 8.04 -13.37 -0.59
N PRO A 58 7.33 -12.63 0.27
CA PRO A 58 6.35 -13.24 1.15
C PRO A 58 5.15 -13.71 0.31
N VAL A 59 4.79 -14.99 0.44
CA VAL A 59 3.67 -15.59 -0.32
C VAL A 59 2.61 -16.21 0.57
N GLY A 60 2.85 -16.33 1.88
CA GLY A 60 1.91 -16.94 2.81
C GLY A 60 2.20 -16.62 4.27
N GLY A 61 1.21 -16.78 5.13
CA GLY A 61 1.31 -16.41 6.53
C GLY A 61 -0.06 -16.44 7.22
N PRO A 62 -0.11 -16.16 8.52
CA PRO A 62 -1.37 -16.06 9.24
C PRO A 62 -2.24 -14.98 8.58
N SER A 63 -3.45 -15.32 8.16
CA SER A 63 -4.38 -14.34 7.59
C SER A 63 -5.24 -13.74 8.71
N PRO A 64 -5.26 -12.41 8.88
CA PRO A 64 -6.22 -11.75 9.77
C PRO A 64 -7.63 -11.69 9.15
N ALA A 65 -7.79 -12.01 7.86
CA ALA A 65 -9.04 -11.90 7.13
C ALA A 65 -9.67 -13.27 6.81
N ARG A 66 -11.01 -13.32 6.81
CA ARG A 66 -11.79 -14.51 6.43
C ARG A 66 -11.74 -14.84 4.92
N ARG A 67 -11.09 -14.02 4.09
CA ARG A 67 -11.01 -14.19 2.63
C ARG A 67 -9.61 -13.90 2.10
N GLY A 68 -9.07 -14.84 1.32
CA GLY A 68 -7.88 -14.67 0.49
C GLY A 68 -6.53 -14.78 1.21
N GLN A 69 -5.47 -14.92 0.42
CA GLN A 69 -4.08 -14.83 0.85
C GLN A 69 -3.77 -13.36 1.21
N PRO A 70 -3.22 -13.03 2.39
CA PRO A 70 -3.01 -11.63 2.75
C PRO A 70 -1.86 -11.00 1.94
N TRP A 71 -0.83 -11.77 1.58
CA TRP A 71 0.30 -11.31 0.77
C TRP A 71 -0.03 -11.30 -0.73
N PRO A 72 0.27 -10.21 -1.47
CA PRO A 72 0.21 -10.22 -2.93
C PRO A 72 1.34 -11.07 -3.51
N ASN A 73 1.00 -12.08 -4.32
CA ASN A 73 2.01 -12.89 -5.01
C ASN A 73 2.28 -12.31 -6.41
N TRP A 74 3.27 -11.43 -6.50
CA TRP A 74 3.67 -10.77 -7.76
C TRP A 74 4.29 -11.70 -8.81
N ARG A 75 4.69 -12.92 -8.43
CA ARG A 75 5.32 -13.88 -9.35
C ARG A 75 4.28 -14.74 -10.08
N THR A 76 3.40 -15.37 -9.31
CA THR A 76 2.44 -16.38 -9.80
C THR A 76 0.99 -16.12 -9.38
N GLY A 77 0.70 -14.98 -8.75
CA GLY A 77 -0.65 -14.62 -8.33
C GLY A 77 -1.61 -14.41 -9.49
N SER A 78 -2.91 -14.44 -9.18
CA SER A 78 -3.94 -14.09 -10.16
C SER A 78 -3.80 -12.62 -10.54
N ARG A 79 -3.76 -12.34 -11.85
CA ARG A 79 -3.67 -10.98 -12.37
C ARG A 79 -4.90 -10.16 -12.02
N ASP A 80 -6.06 -10.80 -12.01
CA ASP A 80 -7.32 -10.13 -11.64
C ASP A 80 -7.35 -9.81 -10.13
N ASP A 81 -6.78 -10.67 -9.29
CA ASP A 81 -6.61 -10.38 -7.86
C ASP A 81 -5.64 -9.21 -7.63
N LEU A 82 -4.50 -9.19 -8.34
CA LEU A 82 -3.54 -8.09 -8.26
C LEU A 82 -4.14 -6.76 -8.76
N ARG A 83 -4.88 -6.77 -9.87
CA ARG A 83 -5.63 -5.59 -10.35
C ARG A 83 -6.65 -5.12 -9.33
N ALA A 84 -7.41 -6.04 -8.73
CA ALA A 84 -8.40 -5.70 -7.71
C ALA A 84 -7.75 -5.07 -6.47
N ARG A 85 -6.59 -5.59 -6.03
CA ARG A 85 -5.83 -4.99 -4.91
C ARG A 85 -5.30 -3.60 -5.24
N LEU A 86 -4.74 -3.42 -6.44
CA LEU A 86 -4.25 -2.11 -6.90
C LEU A 86 -5.38 -1.09 -7.06
N ALA A 87 -6.55 -1.52 -7.48
CA ALA A 87 -7.74 -0.67 -7.60
C ALA A 87 -8.41 -0.39 -6.23
N GLY A 88 -8.22 -1.27 -5.25
CA GLY A 88 -8.91 -1.27 -3.95
C GLY A 88 -8.96 0.09 -3.25
N PRO A 89 -7.85 0.83 -3.13
CA PRO A 89 -7.85 2.17 -2.52
C PRO A 89 -8.78 3.16 -3.23
N VAL A 90 -8.72 3.22 -4.56
CA VAL A 90 -9.56 4.12 -5.37
C VAL A 90 -11.02 3.67 -5.35
N GLU A 91 -11.28 2.39 -5.58
CA GLU A 91 -12.64 1.83 -5.56
C GLU A 91 -13.29 1.96 -4.19
N GLY A 92 -12.50 1.90 -3.10
CA GLY A 92 -12.98 2.18 -1.75
C GLY A 92 -13.46 3.62 -1.58
N VAL A 93 -12.73 4.61 -2.09
CA VAL A 93 -13.18 6.01 -2.05
C VAL A 93 -14.43 6.20 -2.90
N LEU A 94 -14.46 5.61 -4.10
CA LEU A 94 -15.60 5.71 -5.01
C LEU A 94 -16.87 5.09 -4.40
N PHE A 95 -16.71 3.97 -3.68
CA PHE A 95 -17.80 3.39 -2.90
C PHE A 95 -18.35 4.39 -1.88
N ASP A 96 -17.49 5.08 -1.14
CA ASP A 96 -17.95 6.06 -0.15
C ASP A 96 -18.57 7.32 -0.78
N VAL A 97 -18.10 7.72 -1.97
CA VAL A 97 -18.77 8.77 -2.76
C VAL A 97 -20.19 8.35 -3.10
N GLU A 98 -20.37 7.11 -3.58
CA GLU A 98 -21.67 6.59 -4.02
C GLU A 98 -22.62 6.32 -2.85
N HIS A 99 -22.13 5.71 -1.79
CA HIS A 99 -22.99 5.11 -0.75
C HIS A 99 -22.92 5.81 0.61
N ASN A 100 -21.83 6.53 0.92
CA ASN A 100 -21.58 7.08 2.25
C ASN A 100 -21.44 8.62 2.25
N ALA A 101 -21.94 9.28 1.20
CA ALA A 101 -21.95 10.74 1.05
C ALA A 101 -20.55 11.40 1.13
N PHE A 102 -19.47 10.63 1.01
CA PHE A 102 -18.12 11.19 1.04
C PHE A 102 -17.91 12.16 -0.12
N TRP A 103 -17.24 13.28 0.17
CA TRP A 103 -16.77 14.21 -0.83
C TRP A 103 -15.59 15.00 -0.26
N SER A 104 -14.43 14.95 -0.93
CA SER A 104 -13.26 15.70 -0.47
C SER A 104 -13.50 17.21 -0.58
N PRO A 105 -13.18 18.01 0.45
CA PRO A 105 -13.28 19.47 0.39
C PRO A 105 -12.47 20.08 -0.76
N GLU A 106 -11.36 19.46 -1.16
CA GLU A 106 -10.52 19.94 -2.27
C GLU A 106 -11.16 19.75 -3.65
N TRP A 107 -12.22 18.94 -3.76
CA TRP A 107 -12.91 18.69 -5.03
C TRP A 107 -13.94 19.77 -5.39
N GLY A 108 -14.21 20.71 -4.47
CA GLY A 108 -15.20 21.77 -4.65
C GLY A 108 -16.62 21.30 -4.36
N ALA A 109 -17.62 21.88 -5.03
CA ALA A 109 -19.02 21.50 -4.83
C ALA A 109 -19.28 20.10 -5.41
N ARG A 110 -19.98 19.26 -4.63
CA ARG A 110 -20.45 17.95 -5.09
C ARG A 110 -21.59 18.12 -6.09
N PRO A 111 -21.55 17.47 -7.28
CA PRO A 111 -22.68 17.44 -8.20
C PRO A 111 -23.92 16.78 -7.56
N ASP A 112 -25.11 17.27 -7.91
CA ASP A 112 -26.38 16.74 -7.39
C ASP A 112 -26.70 15.35 -7.94
N ALA A 113 -26.36 15.09 -9.20
CA ALA A 113 -26.58 13.80 -9.84
C ALA A 113 -25.51 12.78 -9.38
N PRO A 114 -25.91 11.62 -8.81
CA PRO A 114 -24.95 10.63 -8.30
C PRO A 114 -23.93 10.14 -9.34
N THR A 115 -24.37 9.93 -10.57
CA THR A 115 -23.50 9.51 -11.68
C THR A 115 -22.46 10.58 -12.02
N GLU A 116 -22.84 11.86 -12.00
CA GLU A 116 -21.91 12.97 -12.25
C GLU A 116 -20.92 13.13 -11.10
N ALA A 117 -21.36 12.94 -9.85
CA ALA A 117 -20.47 12.95 -8.68
C ALA A 117 -19.44 11.82 -8.77
N LEU A 118 -19.86 10.62 -9.17
CA LEU A 118 -18.96 9.47 -9.31
C LEU A 118 -17.93 9.68 -10.44
N GLU A 119 -18.37 10.15 -11.61
CA GLU A 119 -17.46 10.46 -12.73
C GLU A 119 -16.47 11.58 -12.36
N ALA A 120 -16.94 12.62 -11.68
CA ALA A 120 -16.07 13.68 -11.17
C ALA A 120 -15.04 13.14 -10.18
N ALA A 121 -15.45 12.28 -9.23
CA ALA A 121 -14.53 11.65 -8.30
C ALA A 121 -13.49 10.76 -9.00
N ARG A 122 -13.90 9.95 -9.99
CA ARG A 122 -12.98 9.15 -10.82
C ARG A 122 -11.93 10.03 -11.51
N ALA A 123 -12.35 11.13 -12.10
CA ALA A 123 -11.43 12.08 -12.76
C ALA A 123 -10.43 12.71 -11.78
N LYS A 124 -10.86 13.04 -10.55
CA LYS A 124 -9.96 13.57 -9.52
C LYS A 124 -8.96 12.52 -9.02
N LEU A 125 -9.44 11.29 -8.81
CA LEU A 125 -8.62 10.18 -8.31
C LEU A 125 -7.61 9.68 -9.35
N ALA A 126 -7.86 9.85 -10.65
CA ALA A 126 -6.92 9.49 -11.72
C ALA A 126 -5.58 10.24 -11.62
N GLY A 127 -5.55 11.40 -10.98
CA GLY A 127 -4.32 12.17 -10.72
C GLY A 127 -3.60 11.83 -9.41
N VAL A 128 -4.18 10.97 -8.57
CA VAL A 128 -3.61 10.57 -7.29
C VAL A 128 -2.60 9.43 -7.51
N PRO A 129 -1.38 9.50 -6.94
CA PRO A 129 -0.42 8.41 -7.00
C PRO A 129 -1.04 7.06 -6.60
N GLN A 130 -0.81 6.04 -7.41
CA GLN A 130 -1.32 4.70 -7.14
C GLN A 130 -0.71 4.14 -5.85
N MET A 131 -1.53 3.44 -5.08
CA MET A 131 -1.12 2.76 -3.86
C MET A 131 -0.91 1.28 -4.17
N VAL A 132 0.27 0.76 -3.84
CA VAL A 132 0.72 -0.61 -4.11
C VAL A 132 0.52 -1.46 -2.86
N PRO A 133 -0.15 -2.63 -2.96
CA PRO A 133 -0.42 -3.47 -1.81
C PRO A 133 0.87 -4.07 -1.24
N VAL A 134 1.01 -4.02 0.08
CA VAL A 134 2.06 -4.71 0.85
C VAL A 134 1.49 -6.00 1.44
N TYR A 135 0.35 -5.90 2.14
CA TYR A 135 -0.27 -7.00 2.86
C TYR A 135 -1.73 -6.67 3.22
N SER A 136 -2.69 -7.50 2.85
CA SER A 136 -4.12 -7.25 3.12
C SER A 136 -4.51 -5.82 2.69
N HIS A 137 -5.09 -5.03 3.60
CA HIS A 137 -5.44 -3.62 3.40
C HIS A 137 -4.28 -2.64 3.67
N ARG A 138 -3.01 -3.09 3.61
CA ARG A 138 -1.82 -2.27 3.85
C ARG A 138 -1.17 -1.88 2.54
N TYR A 139 -0.87 -0.59 2.38
CA TYR A 139 -0.38 -0.03 1.12
C TYR A 139 0.79 0.93 1.33
N LEU A 140 1.59 1.05 0.27
CA LEU A 140 2.60 2.09 0.08
C LEU A 140 2.37 2.81 -1.24
N PRO A 141 2.74 4.09 -1.37
CA PRO A 141 2.66 4.77 -2.65
C PRO A 141 3.65 4.17 -3.68
N ALA A 142 3.23 4.13 -4.93
CA ALA A 142 4.11 3.85 -6.07
C ALA A 142 5.08 5.01 -6.32
N GLY A 143 6.21 4.73 -6.96
CA GLY A 143 7.14 5.73 -7.46
C GLY A 143 8.61 5.33 -7.35
N ARG A 144 9.29 5.19 -8.49
CA ARG A 144 10.75 4.95 -8.52
C ARG A 144 11.49 6.14 -7.90
N GLY A 145 12.49 5.86 -7.06
CA GLY A 145 13.23 6.91 -6.34
C GLY A 145 12.57 7.36 -5.03
N ALA A 146 11.35 6.90 -4.75
CA ALA A 146 10.62 7.22 -3.54
C ALA A 146 10.79 6.10 -2.49
N HIS A 147 10.94 6.47 -1.22
CA HIS A 147 11.13 5.54 -0.10
C HIS A 147 10.82 6.23 1.24
N GLY A 148 10.75 5.45 2.33
CA GLY A 148 10.53 5.98 3.68
C GLY A 148 9.11 6.50 3.87
N HIS A 149 8.17 5.95 3.10
CA HIS A 149 6.76 6.29 3.22
C HIS A 149 6.11 5.49 4.35
N PRO A 150 5.16 6.09 5.09
CA PRO A 150 4.42 5.34 6.07
C PRO A 150 3.53 4.30 5.39
N VAL A 151 3.43 3.12 6.02
CA VAL A 151 2.48 2.10 5.59
C VAL A 151 1.09 2.50 6.06
N LEU A 152 0.17 2.64 5.11
CA LEU A 152 -1.21 3.01 5.38
C LEU A 152 -2.09 1.77 5.41
N SER A 153 -2.97 1.69 6.40
CA SER A 153 -4.13 0.81 6.37
C SER A 153 -5.28 1.54 5.71
N MET A 154 -5.81 1.00 4.62
CA MET A 154 -6.82 1.66 3.80
C MET A 154 -8.04 0.77 3.63
N HIS A 155 -9.17 1.19 4.19
CA HIS A 155 -10.47 0.58 3.99
C HIS A 155 -11.46 1.68 3.61
N GLN A 156 -11.72 1.83 2.31
CA GLN A 156 -12.53 2.94 1.80
C GLN A 156 -11.88 4.28 2.18
N THR A 157 -12.64 5.24 2.75
CA THR A 157 -12.10 6.50 3.26
C THR A 157 -11.58 6.42 4.70
N ASP A 158 -11.71 5.27 5.37
CA ASP A 158 -11.04 5.00 6.65
C ASP A 158 -9.57 4.64 6.38
N VAL A 159 -8.70 5.64 6.54
CA VAL A 159 -7.26 5.53 6.32
C VAL A 159 -6.53 5.82 7.62
N VAL A 160 -5.70 4.89 8.08
CA VAL A 160 -4.91 5.06 9.31
C VAL A 160 -3.44 4.72 9.09
N PHE A 161 -2.56 5.36 9.87
CA PHE A 161 -1.16 4.97 9.93
C PHE A 161 -1.00 3.62 10.62
N TYR A 162 -0.27 2.71 9.99
CA TYR A 162 0.00 1.40 10.56
C TYR A 162 1.50 1.12 10.76
N GLY A 163 2.37 1.90 10.11
CA GLY A 163 3.81 1.90 10.38
C GLY A 163 4.48 3.15 9.84
N ALA A 164 5.54 3.60 10.48
CA ALA A 164 6.33 4.75 10.05
C ALA A 164 7.11 4.51 8.76
N ASP A 165 7.54 3.28 8.57
CA ASP A 165 8.12 2.71 7.37
C ASP A 165 7.76 1.21 7.32
N LEU A 166 8.31 0.47 6.36
CA LEU A 166 8.09 -0.98 6.26
C LEU A 166 8.59 -1.74 7.49
N ALA A 167 9.70 -1.33 8.10
CA ALA A 167 10.32 -2.06 9.20
C ALA A 167 9.51 -1.91 10.50
N ASP A 168 8.99 -0.72 10.77
CA ASP A 168 8.07 -0.43 11.87
C ASP A 168 6.72 -1.13 11.66
N TYR A 169 6.19 -1.10 10.42
CA TYR A 169 4.99 -1.83 10.04
C TYR A 169 5.08 -3.34 10.36
N ILE A 170 6.18 -3.99 9.95
CA ILE A 170 6.37 -5.43 10.16
C ILE A 170 6.40 -5.76 11.65
N ASP A 171 7.04 -4.92 12.47
CA ASP A 171 7.08 -5.14 13.91
C ASP A 171 5.68 -5.03 14.54
N HIS A 172 4.87 -4.03 14.15
CA HIS A 172 3.50 -3.90 14.66
C HIS A 172 2.59 -5.05 14.20
N GLU A 173 2.64 -5.43 12.92
CA GLU A 173 1.75 -6.46 12.37
C GLU A 173 2.07 -7.86 12.92
N PHE A 174 3.35 -8.19 13.12
CA PHE A 174 3.77 -9.56 13.43
C PHE A 174 4.28 -9.79 14.86
N ASN A 175 4.75 -8.75 15.58
CA ASN A 175 5.16 -8.87 16.99
C ASN A 175 4.06 -8.45 17.98
N GLY A 176 2.97 -7.83 17.52
CA GLY A 176 1.91 -7.32 18.40
C GLY A 176 2.39 -6.23 19.37
N VAL A 177 3.51 -5.56 19.04
CA VAL A 177 4.01 -4.43 19.81
C VAL A 177 3.00 -3.29 19.63
N PRO A 178 2.36 -2.78 20.70
CA PRO A 178 1.53 -1.59 20.59
C PRO A 178 2.41 -0.42 20.18
N ARG A 179 1.88 0.44 19.32
CA ARG A 179 2.58 1.67 18.94
C ARG A 179 2.97 2.43 20.21
N GLY A 180 4.25 2.77 20.33
CA GLY A 180 4.73 3.61 21.43
C GLY A 180 3.97 4.95 21.43
N ASP A 181 3.36 5.28 22.55
CA ASP A 181 2.50 6.45 22.81
C ASP A 181 3.21 7.81 22.68
N GLY A 182 4.53 7.83 22.48
CA GLY A 182 5.35 9.05 22.46
C GLY A 182 5.84 9.55 21.09
N THR A 183 5.65 8.79 20.00
CA THR A 183 6.15 9.22 18.67
C THR A 183 5.00 9.81 17.84
N PRO A 184 5.10 11.06 17.36
CA PRO A 184 4.09 11.62 16.47
C PRO A 184 3.89 10.70 15.27
N PRO A 185 2.66 10.47 14.81
CA PRO A 185 2.46 9.71 13.60
C PRO A 185 3.20 10.40 12.43
N PRO A 186 3.93 9.62 11.61
CA PRO A 186 4.51 10.15 10.39
C PRO A 186 3.38 10.68 9.51
N ARG A 187 3.67 11.65 8.64
CA ARG A 187 2.66 12.16 7.72
C ARG A 187 2.65 11.34 6.44
N ALA A 188 1.46 10.97 5.99
CA ALA A 188 1.31 10.37 4.67
C ALA A 188 1.83 11.36 3.63
N THR A 189 2.57 10.83 2.67
CA THR A 189 3.33 11.63 1.71
C THR A 189 2.52 11.97 0.47
N VAL A 190 1.50 11.15 0.16
CA VAL A 190 0.53 11.45 -0.90
C VAL A 190 -0.55 12.38 -0.32
N PRO A 191 -0.69 13.62 -0.83
CA PRO A 191 -1.58 14.62 -0.24
C PRO A 191 -3.01 14.15 -0.05
N PHE A 192 -3.60 13.54 -1.08
CA PHE A 192 -4.98 13.04 -1.02
C PHE A 192 -5.19 12.03 0.12
N TRP A 193 -4.31 11.01 0.21
CA TRP A 193 -4.42 9.99 1.26
C TRP A 193 -4.07 10.54 2.64
N ARG A 194 -3.16 11.52 2.72
CA ARG A 194 -2.81 12.21 3.97
C ARG A 194 -4.02 12.90 4.60
N ASP A 195 -4.85 13.52 3.78
CA ASP A 195 -5.98 14.30 4.27
C ASP A 195 -7.16 13.41 4.72
N LEU A 196 -7.11 12.12 4.37
CA LEU A 196 -8.02 11.10 4.89
C LEU A 196 -7.52 10.42 6.16
N VAL A 197 -6.29 10.70 6.62
CA VAL A 197 -5.77 10.06 7.82
C VAL A 197 -6.39 10.65 9.07
N GLY A 198 -7.09 9.82 9.85
CA GLY A 198 -7.82 10.21 11.07
C GLY A 198 -7.81 9.17 12.17
#